data_AF-J9FXW7-F1
#
_entry.id   AF-J9FXW7-F1
#
_cell.length_a   1.000
_cell.length_b   1.000
_cell.length_c   1.000
_cell.angle_alpha   90.00
_cell.angle_beta   90.00
_cell.angle_gamma   90.00
#
_symmetry.space_group_name_H-M   'P 1'
#
loop_
_entity.id
_entity.type
_entity.pdbx_description
1 polymer ?
#
loop_
_entity_poly.entity_id
_entity_poly.type
_entity_poly.pdbx_seq_one_letter_code
_entity_poly.pdbx_strand_id
1 'polypeptide(L)'
;MGYNVMTALREQEAHVKAAVKAGADIIFSGAGIPAKLPEYVEGSNTKIAPIVSTARSAQVVLKYWDRKYHRTADLVIVEGPLAGGHLGFSKEELDGWKPGNYEEEFRSIRKVLRSYEEKYHCQIPLVAAGGIWDAVKVEEMENLGADAVQVATRFIPTEECDADIRYKEA
;
A
#
# COMPACT_ATOMS: atom_id res chain seq x y z
N MET A 1 -0.64 -14.68 -8.47
CA MET A 1 -1.16 -13.39 -8.95
C MET A 1 -1.70 -12.58 -7.77
N GLY A 2 -1.43 -11.27 -7.73
CA GLY A 2 -2.00 -10.35 -6.74
C GLY A 2 -3.16 -9.55 -7.29
N TYR A 3 -4.08 -9.09 -6.43
CA TYR A 3 -5.24 -8.30 -6.81
C TYR A 3 -5.30 -7.01 -6.00
N ASN A 4 -5.56 -5.88 -6.66
CA ASN A 4 -5.83 -4.61 -5.99
C ASN A 4 -7.36 -4.42 -5.86
N VAL A 5 -7.85 -4.29 -4.62
CA VAL A 5 -9.29 -4.08 -4.36
C VAL A 5 -9.46 -2.83 -3.51
N MET A 6 -10.09 -1.81 -4.07
CA MET A 6 -10.35 -0.56 -3.37
C MET A 6 -11.34 -0.77 -2.22
N THR A 7 -11.02 -0.19 -1.06
CA THR A 7 -11.86 -0.26 0.14
C THR A 7 -13.19 0.48 -0.04
N ALA A 8 -13.19 1.56 -0.82
CA ALA A 8 -14.38 2.36 -1.09
C ALA A 8 -15.45 1.67 -1.95
N LEU A 9 -15.18 0.47 -2.50
CA LEU A 9 -16.16 -0.26 -3.29
C LEU A 9 -17.29 -0.81 -2.42
N ARG A 10 -18.54 -0.64 -2.88
CA ARG A 10 -19.75 -1.11 -2.19
C ARG A 10 -19.74 -2.63 -1.92
N GLU A 11 -19.06 -3.40 -2.77
CA GLU A 11 -19.02 -4.87 -2.72
C GLU A 11 -17.60 -5.42 -2.49
N GLN A 12 -16.77 -4.70 -1.73
CA GLN A 12 -15.38 -5.10 -1.46
C GLN A 12 -15.25 -6.57 -1.02
N GLU A 13 -16.13 -7.03 -0.13
CA GLU A 13 -16.15 -8.41 0.36
C GLU A 13 -16.31 -9.43 -0.78
N ALA A 14 -17.26 -9.20 -1.69
CA ALA A 14 -17.53 -10.12 -2.79
C ALA A 14 -16.33 -10.21 -3.74
N HIS A 15 -15.69 -9.07 -4.04
CA HIS A 15 -14.49 -9.04 -4.88
C HIS A 15 -13.30 -9.75 -4.23
N VAL A 16 -13.05 -9.51 -2.94
CA VAL A 16 -11.96 -10.19 -2.22
C VAL A 16 -12.20 -11.69 -2.18
N LYS A 17 -13.41 -12.12 -1.80
CA LYS A 17 -13.75 -13.56 -1.76
C LYS A 17 -13.64 -14.22 -3.13
N ALA A 18 -14.03 -13.53 -4.21
CA ALA A 18 -13.86 -14.02 -5.57
C ALA A 18 -12.36 -14.17 -5.93
N ALA A 19 -11.53 -13.18 -5.60
CA ALA A 19 -10.09 -13.24 -5.82
C ALA A 19 -9.42 -14.37 -5.03
N VAL A 20 -9.80 -14.55 -3.75
CA VAL A 20 -9.34 -15.66 -2.91
C VAL A 20 -9.73 -17.01 -3.54
N LYS A 21 -10.98 -17.17 -3.99
CA LYS A 21 -11.44 -18.38 -4.67
C LYS A 21 -10.67 -18.65 -5.98
N ALA A 22 -10.22 -17.60 -6.66
CA ALA A 22 -9.39 -17.70 -7.86
C ALA A 22 -7.90 -17.99 -7.55
N GLY A 23 -7.51 -18.13 -6.28
CA GLY A 23 -6.13 -18.42 -5.88
C GLY A 23 -5.23 -17.20 -5.83
N ALA A 24 -5.75 -16.04 -5.39
CA ALA A 24 -4.94 -14.86 -5.15
C ALA A 24 -3.81 -15.13 -4.14
N ASP A 25 -2.58 -14.76 -4.50
CA ASP A 25 -1.44 -14.81 -3.57
C ASP A 25 -1.52 -13.69 -2.55
N ILE A 26 -2.00 -12.52 -2.98
CA ILE A 26 -2.05 -11.31 -2.16
C ILE A 26 -3.16 -10.37 -2.59
N ILE A 27 -3.79 -9.72 -1.62
CA ILE A 27 -4.73 -8.61 -1.82
C ILE A 27 -4.09 -7.31 -1.35
N PHE A 28 -3.98 -6.36 -2.27
CA PHE A 28 -3.64 -4.97 -1.99
C PHE A 28 -4.93 -4.18 -1.76
N SER A 29 -4.98 -3.37 -0.70
CA SER A 29 -6.18 -2.57 -0.38
C SER A 29 -5.83 -1.14 -0.06
N GLY A 30 -6.19 -0.23 -0.96
CA GLY A 30 -6.09 1.23 -0.78
C GLY A 30 -7.46 1.91 -0.72
N ALA A 31 -7.47 3.23 -0.90
CA ALA A 31 -8.67 4.08 -0.96
C ALA A 31 -9.63 3.89 0.24
N GLY A 32 -9.08 3.86 1.46
CA GLY A 32 -9.83 3.72 2.71
C GLY A 32 -9.14 2.81 3.73
N ILE A 33 -9.78 2.61 4.88
CA ILE A 33 -9.27 1.73 5.96
C ILE A 33 -9.85 0.31 5.75
N PRO A 34 -9.04 -0.69 5.38
CA PRO A 34 -9.50 -2.06 5.10
C PRO A 34 -9.79 -2.86 6.38
N ALA A 35 -10.68 -2.36 7.23
CA ALA A 35 -10.92 -2.90 8.57
C ALA A 35 -11.33 -4.38 8.57
N LYS A 36 -12.08 -4.83 7.57
CA LYS A 36 -12.58 -6.22 7.48
C LYS A 36 -11.77 -7.14 6.58
N LEU A 37 -10.68 -6.66 5.98
CA LEU A 37 -9.91 -7.46 5.03
C LEU A 37 -9.41 -8.81 5.60
N PRO A 38 -8.94 -8.92 6.86
CA PRO A 38 -8.56 -10.22 7.44
C PRO A 38 -9.72 -11.22 7.49
N GLU A 39 -10.95 -10.76 7.72
CA GLU A 39 -12.18 -11.57 7.74
C GLU A 39 -12.46 -12.18 6.35
N TYR A 40 -12.18 -11.43 5.28
CA TYR A 40 -12.49 -11.85 3.91
C TYR A 40 -11.52 -12.89 3.36
N VAL A 41 -10.31 -12.97 3.91
CA VAL A 41 -9.27 -13.93 3.52
C VAL A 41 -9.13 -15.09 4.51
N GLU A 42 -9.98 -15.16 5.53
CA GLU A 42 -9.91 -16.18 6.58
C GLU A 42 -10.00 -17.59 5.97
N GLY A 43 -9.17 -18.51 6.49
CA GLY A 43 -9.09 -19.89 5.99
C GLY A 43 -8.34 -20.06 4.65
N SER A 44 -7.84 -18.97 4.06
CA SER A 44 -7.00 -19.02 2.86
C SER A 44 -5.53 -18.73 3.16
N ASN A 45 -4.65 -19.06 2.20
CA ASN A 45 -3.24 -18.67 2.22
C ASN A 45 -2.99 -17.29 1.61
N THR A 46 -4.04 -16.55 1.25
CA THR A 46 -3.94 -15.24 0.61
C THR A 46 -3.40 -14.21 1.60
N LYS A 47 -2.35 -13.50 1.17
CA LYS A 47 -1.70 -12.43 1.92
C LYS A 47 -2.49 -11.13 1.85
N ILE A 48 -2.31 -10.24 2.83
CA ILE A 48 -3.00 -8.94 2.86
C ILE A 48 -2.03 -7.78 3.03
N ALA A 49 -2.21 -6.76 2.19
CA ALA A 49 -1.33 -5.60 2.08
C ALA A 49 -2.14 -4.29 2.07
N PRO A 50 -2.27 -3.60 3.21
CA PRO A 50 -2.86 -2.27 3.21
C PRO A 50 -1.92 -1.24 2.57
N ILE A 51 -2.50 -0.33 1.81
CA ILE A 51 -1.82 0.89 1.31
C ILE A 51 -2.15 2.03 2.28
N VAL A 52 -1.13 2.71 2.77
CA VAL A 52 -1.25 3.78 3.77
C VAL A 52 -0.42 4.99 3.36
N SER A 53 -0.89 6.19 3.71
CA SER A 53 -0.13 7.44 3.52
C SER A 53 0.50 7.94 4.81
N THR A 54 0.03 7.47 5.98
CA THR A 54 0.49 7.95 7.30
C THR A 54 0.65 6.84 8.35
N ALA A 55 1.56 7.04 9.30
CA ALA A 55 1.76 6.24 10.51
C ALA A 55 0.49 6.17 11.35
N ARG A 56 -0.32 7.24 11.37
CA ARG A 56 -1.64 7.23 12.01
C ARG A 56 -2.55 6.20 11.36
N SER A 57 -2.66 6.20 10.02
CA SER A 57 -3.50 5.24 9.30
C SER A 57 -2.99 3.80 9.46
N ALA A 58 -1.67 3.57 9.38
CA ALA A 58 -1.05 2.27 9.64
C ALA A 58 -1.37 1.76 11.06
N GLN A 59 -1.21 2.62 12.07
CA GLN A 59 -1.52 2.30 13.45
C GLN A 59 -3.00 1.93 13.65
N VAL A 60 -3.92 2.65 13.00
CA VAL A 60 -5.36 2.36 13.09
C VAL A 60 -5.69 1.00 12.48
N VAL A 61 -5.19 0.71 11.27
CA VAL A 61 -5.41 -0.57 10.58
C VAL A 61 -4.88 -1.72 11.42
N LEU A 62 -3.59 -1.68 11.77
CA LEU A 62 -2.93 -2.77 12.49
C LEU A 62 -3.48 -2.97 13.90
N LYS A 63 -3.83 -1.89 14.62
CA LYS A 63 -4.46 -1.99 15.95
C LYS A 63 -5.85 -2.64 15.87
N TYR A 64 -6.63 -2.32 14.85
CA TYR A 64 -7.93 -2.95 14.66
C TYR A 64 -7.76 -4.43 14.32
N TRP A 65 -6.85 -4.77 13.41
CA TRP A 65 -6.60 -6.15 13.02
C TRP A 65 -6.07 -7.00 14.17
N ASP A 66 -5.14 -6.45 14.94
CA ASP A 66 -4.59 -7.07 16.13
C ASP A 66 -5.65 -7.39 17.19
N ARG A 67 -6.55 -6.43 17.46
CA ARG A 67 -7.58 -6.58 18.48
C ARG A 67 -8.72 -7.51 18.06
N LYS A 68 -9.16 -7.44 16.80
CA LYS A 68 -10.35 -8.17 16.33
C LYS A 68 -10.01 -9.54 15.76
N TYR A 69 -8.91 -9.66 15.02
CA TYR A 69 -8.57 -10.89 14.28
C TYR A 69 -7.26 -11.53 14.73
N HIS A 70 -6.54 -10.93 15.70
CA HIS A 70 -5.26 -11.42 16.18
C HIS A 70 -4.27 -11.69 15.04
N ARG A 71 -4.20 -10.72 14.10
CA ARG A 71 -3.37 -10.80 12.89
C ARG A 71 -2.80 -9.42 12.54
N THR A 72 -1.64 -9.42 11.89
CA THR A 72 -0.99 -8.25 11.31
C THR A 72 -0.97 -8.30 9.77
N ALA A 73 -0.48 -7.25 9.11
CA ALA A 73 -0.30 -7.23 7.66
C ALA A 73 0.85 -8.13 7.20
N ASP A 74 0.74 -8.68 5.99
CA ASP A 74 1.81 -9.47 5.36
C ASP A 74 2.88 -8.58 4.70
N LEU A 75 2.51 -7.35 4.32
CA LEU A 75 3.39 -6.24 3.92
C LEU A 75 2.59 -4.94 3.98
N VAL A 76 3.24 -3.79 3.98
CA VAL A 76 2.58 -2.48 3.93
C VAL A 76 3.19 -1.64 2.82
N ILE A 77 2.33 -0.97 2.03
CA ILE A 77 2.77 -0.02 1.01
C ILE A 77 2.57 1.40 1.55
N VAL A 78 3.63 2.21 1.50
CA VAL A 78 3.58 3.65 1.79
C VAL A 78 3.39 4.39 0.49
N GLU A 79 2.25 5.05 0.35
CA GLU A 79 1.95 5.91 -0.80
C GLU A 79 2.44 7.34 -0.52
N GLY A 80 3.40 7.80 -1.34
CA GLY A 80 3.89 9.17 -1.30
C GLY A 80 3.02 10.16 -2.08
N PRO A 81 3.24 11.48 -1.88
CA PRO A 81 2.43 12.55 -2.48
C PRO A 81 2.56 12.63 -4.01
N LEU A 82 3.61 12.03 -4.59
CA LEU A 82 3.87 11.97 -6.02
C LEU A 82 3.28 10.71 -6.68
N ALA A 83 2.43 9.96 -5.98
CA ALA A 83 1.68 8.87 -6.59
C ALA A 83 0.65 9.40 -7.59
N GLY A 84 0.39 8.64 -8.65
CA GLY A 84 -0.67 8.97 -9.61
C GLY A 84 -2.05 8.53 -9.10
N GLY A 85 -3.12 9.16 -9.59
CA GLY A 85 -4.49 8.74 -9.30
C GLY A 85 -5.08 9.34 -8.03
N HIS A 86 -5.95 8.59 -7.34
CA HIS A 86 -6.56 9.04 -6.09
C HIS A 86 -5.54 8.97 -4.95
N LEU A 87 -5.07 10.13 -4.53
CA LEU A 87 -4.15 10.29 -3.43
C LEU A 87 -4.86 10.18 -2.08
N GLY A 88 -4.25 9.49 -1.13
CA GLY A 88 -4.66 9.48 0.28
C GLY A 88 -4.40 10.79 1.03
N PHE A 89 -4.30 11.92 0.33
CA PHE A 89 -3.97 13.25 0.85
C PHE A 89 -5.06 14.27 0.45
N SER A 90 -5.41 15.17 1.36
CA SER A 90 -6.22 16.34 1.03
C SER A 90 -5.41 17.36 0.22
N LYS A 91 -6.11 18.29 -0.45
CA LYS A 91 -5.44 19.35 -1.21
C LYS A 91 -4.56 20.23 -0.32
N GLU A 92 -5.03 20.50 0.90
CA GLU A 92 -4.30 21.29 1.91
C GLU A 92 -3.06 20.56 2.42
N GLU A 93 -3.12 19.23 2.56
CA GLU A 93 -1.96 18.40 2.94
C GLU A 93 -0.90 18.39 1.83
N LEU A 94 -1.31 18.42 0.56
CA LEU A 94 -0.42 18.53 -0.59
C LEU A 94 0.19 19.93 -0.71
N ASP A 95 -0.62 20.98 -0.54
CA ASP A 95 -0.18 22.38 -0.60
C ASP A 95 0.78 22.73 0.55
N GLY A 96 0.62 22.09 1.71
CA GLY A 96 1.50 22.23 2.87
C GLY A 96 2.72 21.30 2.88
N TRP A 97 2.85 20.42 1.87
CA TRP A 97 3.90 19.41 1.84
C TRP A 97 5.28 20.04 1.63
N LYS A 98 6.22 19.68 2.50
CA LYS A 98 7.62 20.12 2.40
C LYS A 98 8.52 18.96 2.04
N PRO A 99 9.66 19.21 1.36
CA PRO A 99 10.72 18.23 1.23
C PRO A 99 11.10 17.68 2.62
N GLY A 100 11.15 16.35 2.78
CA GLY A 100 11.41 15.70 4.07
C GLY A 100 10.18 15.08 4.75
N ASN A 101 8.97 15.57 4.47
CA ASN A 101 7.75 15.06 5.12
C ASN A 101 7.51 13.58 4.81
N TYR A 102 7.77 13.15 3.57
CA TYR A 102 7.59 11.76 3.16
C TYR A 102 8.54 10.85 3.92
N GLU A 103 9.80 11.28 4.04
CA GLU A 103 10.87 10.56 4.69
C GLU A 103 10.63 10.44 6.21
N GLU A 104 10.07 11.48 6.82
CA GLU A 104 9.63 11.45 8.21
C GLU A 104 8.44 10.50 8.42
N GLU A 105 7.45 10.56 7.53
CA GLU A 105 6.26 9.70 7.60
C GLU A 105 6.63 8.23 7.38
N PHE A 106 7.49 7.95 6.40
CA PHE A 106 8.02 6.62 6.10
C PHE A 106 8.73 6.02 7.32
N ARG A 107 9.62 6.78 7.96
CA ARG A 107 10.30 6.35 9.20
C ARG A 107 9.32 6.14 10.35
N SER A 108 8.28 6.97 10.44
CA SER A 108 7.24 6.84 11.47
C SER A 108 6.39 5.58 11.26
N ILE A 109 6.03 5.26 10.01
CA ILE A 109 5.36 4.00 9.67
C ILE A 109 6.25 2.81 10.00
N ARG A 110 7.55 2.84 9.65
CA ARG A 110 8.49 1.77 10.02
C ARG A 110 8.50 1.49 11.52
N LYS A 111 8.50 2.55 12.36
CA LYS A 111 8.43 2.40 13.84
C LYS A 111 7.13 1.71 14.27
N VAL A 112 5.99 2.05 13.67
CA VAL A 112 4.73 1.35 13.92
C VAL A 112 4.87 -0.13 13.58
N LEU A 113 5.37 -0.46 12.38
CA LEU A 113 5.52 -1.85 11.96
C LEU A 113 6.40 -2.68 12.89
N ARG A 114 7.55 -2.14 13.34
CA ARG A 114 8.47 -2.82 14.26
C ARG A 114 7.77 -3.30 15.54
N SER A 115 6.85 -2.51 16.09
CA SER A 115 6.08 -2.93 17.27
C SER A 115 5.16 -4.14 17.01
N TYR A 116 4.65 -4.29 15.79
CA TYR A 116 3.83 -5.44 15.38
C TYR A 116 4.70 -6.63 14.96
N GLU A 117 5.85 -6.39 14.33
CA GLU A 117 6.83 -7.43 14.02
C GLU A 117 7.32 -8.12 15.30
N GLU A 118 7.67 -7.34 16.33
CA GLU A 118 8.06 -7.87 17.65
C GLU A 118 6.92 -8.68 18.29
N LYS A 119 5.69 -8.14 18.27
CA LYS A 119 4.53 -8.80 18.86
C LYS A 119 4.16 -10.12 18.18
N TYR A 120 4.21 -10.16 16.85
CA TYR A 120 3.80 -11.31 16.04
C TYR A 120 4.95 -12.23 15.66
N HIS A 121 6.18 -11.91 16.08
CA HIS A 121 7.41 -12.63 15.74
C HIS A 121 7.56 -12.88 14.22
N CYS A 122 7.28 -11.86 13.43
CA CYS A 122 7.33 -11.90 11.96
C CYS A 122 7.97 -10.63 11.40
N GLN A 123 8.27 -10.62 10.09
CA GLN A 123 8.67 -9.41 9.38
C GLN A 123 7.46 -8.86 8.61
N ILE A 124 7.35 -7.53 8.56
CA ILE A 124 6.34 -6.82 7.78
C ILE A 124 7.09 -5.91 6.80
N PRO A 125 7.34 -6.37 5.56
CA PRO A 125 8.02 -5.57 4.55
C PRO A 125 7.32 -4.23 4.32
N LEU A 126 8.10 -3.16 4.25
CA LEU A 126 7.65 -1.80 3.97
C LEU A 126 8.04 -1.42 2.54
N VAL A 127 7.05 -1.26 1.69
CA VAL A 127 7.21 -0.96 0.26
C VAL A 127 7.00 0.52 0.03
N ALA A 128 7.96 1.21 -0.57
CA ALA A 128 7.82 2.61 -0.95
C ALA A 128 7.09 2.75 -2.29
N ALA A 129 6.15 3.69 -2.41
CA ALA A 129 5.42 3.98 -3.64
C ALA A 129 5.26 5.49 -3.86
N GLY A 130 5.08 5.89 -5.13
CA GLY A 130 4.86 7.28 -5.53
C GLY A 130 6.15 8.01 -5.91
N GLY A 131 6.18 8.62 -7.10
CA GLY A 131 7.34 9.37 -7.60
C GLY A 131 8.59 8.55 -7.95
N ILE A 132 8.52 7.21 -7.94
CA ILE A 132 9.65 6.33 -8.27
C ILE A 132 9.74 6.14 -9.78
N TRP A 133 10.77 6.71 -10.39
CA TRP A 133 10.90 6.81 -11.86
C TRP A 133 12.13 6.12 -12.44
N ASP A 134 13.23 6.09 -11.70
CA ASP A 134 14.53 5.58 -12.13
C ASP A 134 15.29 4.89 -10.99
N ALA A 135 16.46 4.34 -11.31
CA ALA A 135 17.30 3.64 -10.35
C ALA A 135 17.79 4.54 -9.19
N VAL A 136 17.99 5.83 -9.45
CA VAL A 136 18.41 6.79 -8.42
C VAL A 136 17.33 6.91 -7.35
N LYS A 137 16.07 7.03 -7.77
CA LYS A 137 14.96 7.08 -6.81
C LYS A 137 14.77 5.77 -6.06
N VAL A 138 15.04 4.62 -6.69
CA VAL A 138 15.02 3.32 -6.00
C VAL A 138 16.09 3.26 -4.92
N GLU A 139 17.33 3.66 -5.23
CA GLU A 139 18.44 3.71 -4.27
C GLU A 139 18.17 4.67 -3.11
N GLU A 140 17.56 5.83 -3.37
CA GLU A 140 17.13 6.75 -2.31
C GLU A 140 16.12 6.10 -1.35
N MET A 141 15.14 5.34 -1.87
CA MET A 141 14.15 4.67 -1.05
C MET A 141 14.74 3.48 -0.27
N GLU A 142 15.66 2.74 -0.88
CA GLU A 142 16.41 1.68 -0.20
C GLU A 142 17.24 2.27 0.96
N ASN A 143 17.96 3.37 0.72
CA ASN A 143 18.72 4.09 1.76
C ASN A 143 17.83 4.68 2.87
N LEU A 144 16.58 5.03 2.55
CA LEU A 144 15.58 5.44 3.54
C LEU A 144 15.07 4.25 4.39
N GLY A 145 15.38 3.03 3.97
CA GLY A 145 15.05 1.79 4.66
C GLY A 145 13.78 1.13 4.13
N ALA A 146 13.46 1.28 2.85
CA ALA A 146 12.43 0.48 2.18
C ALA A 146 12.92 -0.94 1.88
N ASP A 147 12.04 -1.93 2.03
CA ASP A 147 12.35 -3.33 1.70
C ASP A 147 12.10 -3.63 0.21
N ALA A 148 11.25 -2.83 -0.43
CA ALA A 148 10.97 -2.87 -1.86
C ALA A 148 10.35 -1.54 -2.33
N VAL A 149 10.18 -1.42 -3.65
CA VAL A 149 9.52 -0.29 -4.30
C VAL A 149 8.33 -0.76 -5.15
N GLN A 150 7.30 0.08 -5.25
CA GLN A 150 6.19 -0.09 -6.19
C GLN A 150 6.23 1.02 -7.22
N VAL A 151 6.28 0.62 -8.49
CA VAL A 151 6.38 1.53 -9.65
C VAL A 151 5.19 1.30 -10.57
N ALA A 152 4.43 2.36 -10.86
CA ALA A 152 3.19 2.28 -11.66
C ALA A 152 3.20 3.26 -12.84
N THR A 153 3.03 4.56 -12.59
CA THR A 153 2.90 5.62 -13.62
C THR A 153 3.99 5.55 -14.70
N ARG A 154 5.22 5.14 -14.33
CA ARG A 154 6.36 4.96 -15.24
C ARG A 154 6.09 4.02 -16.41
N PHE A 155 5.19 3.05 -16.24
CA PHE A 155 4.87 2.03 -17.22
C PHE A 155 3.66 2.37 -18.11
N ILE A 156 2.98 3.48 -17.88
CA ILE A 156 1.90 3.96 -18.77
C ILE A 156 2.33 4.06 -20.24
N PRO A 157 3.51 4.63 -20.59
CA PRO A 157 3.90 4.78 -22.00
C PRO A 157 4.47 3.50 -22.63
N THR A 158 4.47 2.34 -21.97
CA THR A 158 4.97 1.11 -22.60
C THR A 158 4.01 0.62 -23.68
N GLU A 159 4.50 -0.25 -24.57
CA GLU A 159 3.71 -0.82 -25.65
C GLU A 159 2.48 -1.59 -25.12
N GLU A 160 2.68 -2.37 -24.05
CA GLU A 160 1.71 -3.31 -23.50
C GLU A 160 0.59 -2.66 -22.68
N CYS A 161 0.77 -1.40 -22.24
CA CYS A 161 -0.29 -0.68 -21.53
C CYS A 161 -1.46 -0.42 -22.49
N ASP A 162 -2.70 -0.61 -22.06
CA ASP A 162 -3.90 -0.44 -22.89
C ASP A 162 -4.40 1.02 -22.95
N ALA A 163 -3.66 1.96 -22.36
CA ALA A 163 -3.97 3.38 -22.45
C ALA A 163 -3.97 3.88 -23.90
N ASP A 164 -4.88 4.82 -24.20
CA ASP A 164 -4.95 5.46 -25.51
C ASP A 164 -3.61 6.10 -25.88
N ILE A 165 -3.20 5.98 -27.14
CA ILE A 165 -1.92 6.52 -27.63
C ILE A 165 -1.77 8.01 -27.32
N ARG A 166 -2.87 8.77 -27.37
CA ARG A 166 -2.86 10.22 -27.06
C ARG A 166 -2.53 10.49 -25.59
N TYR A 167 -2.84 9.58 -24.68
CA TYR A 167 -2.47 9.70 -23.28
C TYR A 167 -1.01 9.28 -23.05
N LYS A 168 -0.51 8.29 -23.81
CA LYS A 168 0.89 7.85 -23.74
C LYS A 168 1.86 8.89 -24.30
N GLU A 169 1.43 9.69 -25.28
CA GLU A 169 2.22 10.73 -25.96
C GLU A 169 2.07 12.15 -25.35
N ALA A 170 1.24 12.30 -24.30
CA ALA A 170 0.95 13.59 -23.67
C ALA A 170 2.05 14.12 -22.75
#